data_AF-A0AAE1XQF2-F1
#
_entry.id   AF-A0AAE1XQF2-F1
#
_cell.length_a   1.000
_cell.length_b   1.000
_cell.length_c   1.000
_cell.angle_alpha   90.00
_cell.angle_beta   90.00
_cell.angle_gamma   90.00
#
_symmetry.space_group_name_H-M   'P 1'
#
loop_
_entity.id
_entity.type
_entity.pdbx_description
1 polymer ?
#
loop_
_entity_poly.entity_id
_entity_poly.type
_entity_poly.pdbx_seq_one_letter_code
_entity_poly.pdbx_strand_id
1 'polypeptide(L)'
;MGGAALLLSNRSSDYRISKYELKHTLRTHHGPDDKGYTCVRQEVDEEGKLGMTISKDLIGVAGRALKANIAALGPLVLPISEQLLFLANNVVRKWFKIKGISPYVPDFKLAVDHFCIHTGGKAVLDEVEKNLNITKWQMEPSRMTLYRYGNTSSSSVWYELAYAEAKGRIRKGDCVWQIAFGSGFKCGSAVWRALRTIDPTKVDNPWSGVIDQFPISINN
;
A
#
# COMPACT_ATOMS: atom_id res chain seq x y z
N MET A 1 10.24 -11.67 14.16
CA MET A 1 8.95 -10.96 14.28
C MET A 1 9.22 -9.47 14.19
N GLY A 2 8.45 -8.73 13.39
CA GLY A 2 8.42 -7.27 13.41
C GLY A 2 7.24 -6.75 14.24
N GLY A 3 7.27 -5.47 14.61
CA GLY A 3 6.22 -4.86 15.42
C GLY A 3 6.18 -3.35 15.20
N ALA A 4 4.99 -2.77 15.35
CA ALA A 4 4.79 -1.33 15.30
C ALA A 4 3.73 -0.95 16.36
N ALA A 5 3.96 0.17 17.04
CA ALA A 5 3.02 0.75 17.99
C ALA A 5 2.70 2.17 17.56
N LEU A 6 1.41 2.53 17.60
CA LEU A 6 0.90 3.81 17.14
C LEU A 6 0.05 4.44 18.22
N LEU A 7 0.34 5.70 18.53
CA LEU A 7 -0.50 6.51 19.40
C LEU A 7 -1.38 7.40 18.53
N LEU A 8 -2.69 7.18 18.60
CA LEU A 8 -3.70 7.96 17.89
C LEU A 8 -4.49 8.80 18.91
N SER A 9 -4.84 10.03 18.51
CA SER A 9 -5.68 10.92 19.30
C SER A 9 -6.72 11.60 18.41
N ASN A 10 -7.91 11.79 18.96
CA ASN A 10 -8.97 12.60 18.37
C ASN A 10 -9.12 13.98 19.05
N ARG A 11 -8.22 14.33 19.97
CA ARG A 11 -8.25 15.62 20.68
C ARG A 11 -7.66 16.72 19.79
N SER A 12 -8.36 17.84 19.68
CA SER A 12 -7.91 18.99 18.89
C SER A 12 -6.60 19.59 19.43
N SER A 13 -6.34 19.50 20.74
CA SER A 13 -5.10 19.94 21.38
C SER A 13 -3.85 19.23 20.84
N ASP A 14 -4.00 17.95 20.50
CA ASP A 14 -2.88 17.09 20.13
C ASP A 14 -2.47 17.29 18.66
N TYR A 15 -3.32 17.95 17.87
CA TYR A 15 -3.07 18.24 16.45
C TYR A 15 -1.71 18.94 16.21
N ARG A 16 -1.28 19.81 17.13
CA ARG A 16 -0.02 20.56 17.02
C ARG A 16 1.23 19.69 17.21
N ILE A 17 1.10 18.56 17.91
CA ILE A 17 2.23 17.65 18.20
C ILE A 17 2.22 16.39 17.34
N SER A 18 1.07 16.07 16.73
CA SER A 18 0.89 14.93 15.83
C SER A 18 1.76 15.00 14.58
N LYS A 19 2.28 13.85 14.15
CA LYS A 19 3.01 13.71 12.88
C LYS A 19 2.07 13.70 11.67
N TYR A 20 0.97 12.94 11.78
CA TYR A 20 0.05 12.64 10.69
C TYR A 20 -1.40 12.79 11.14
N GLU A 21 -2.28 13.10 10.18
CA GLU A 21 -3.73 13.04 10.30
C GLU A 21 -4.25 11.88 9.44
N LEU A 22 -5.05 10.98 10.01
CA LEU A 22 -5.73 9.95 9.24
C LEU A 22 -6.92 10.57 8.48
N LYS A 23 -6.85 10.61 7.15
CA LYS A 23 -7.91 11.19 6.32
C LYS A 23 -8.97 10.16 5.95
N HIS A 24 -8.54 9.01 5.47
CA HIS A 24 -9.44 7.97 4.98
C HIS A 24 -8.94 6.58 5.35
N THR A 25 -9.88 5.70 5.67
CA THR A 25 -9.64 4.25 5.76
C THR A 25 -10.67 3.55 4.90
N LEU A 26 -10.22 2.61 4.08
CA LEU A 26 -11.08 1.83 3.20
C LEU A 26 -10.68 0.37 3.26
N ARG A 27 -11.66 -0.52 3.27
CA ARG A 27 -11.43 -1.95 3.14
C ARG A 27 -12.37 -2.50 2.07
N THR A 28 -11.80 -3.17 1.07
CA THR A 28 -12.55 -4.01 0.14
C THR A 28 -12.39 -5.48 0.53
N HIS A 29 -13.47 -6.24 0.39
CA HIS A 29 -13.54 -7.64 0.81
C HIS A 29 -13.90 -8.51 -0.39
N HIS A 30 -13.07 -9.51 -0.68
CA HIS A 30 -13.24 -10.44 -1.79
C HIS A 30 -13.47 -11.88 -1.34
N GLY A 31 -13.83 -12.10 -0.07
CA GLY A 31 -14.07 -13.45 0.46
C GLY A 31 -15.18 -14.27 -0.21
N PRO A 32 -16.17 -13.71 -0.95
CA PRO A 32 -17.07 -14.52 -1.78
C PRO A 32 -16.39 -15.19 -2.99
N ASP A 33 -15.19 -14.77 -3.39
CA ASP A 33 -14.39 -15.45 -4.42
C ASP A 33 -13.64 -16.62 -3.78
N ASP A 34 -13.98 -17.87 -4.15
CA ASP A 34 -13.35 -19.08 -3.60
C ASP A 34 -11.82 -19.07 -3.76
N LYS A 35 -11.33 -18.53 -4.88
CA LYS A 35 -9.88 -18.39 -5.10
C LYS A 35 -9.27 -17.41 -4.12
N GLY A 36 -9.96 -16.30 -3.82
CA GLY A 36 -9.50 -15.34 -2.84
C GLY A 36 -9.63 -15.82 -1.40
N TYR A 37 -10.64 -16.63 -1.11
CA TYR A 37 -10.82 -17.24 0.20
C TYR A 37 -9.73 -18.27 0.50
N THR A 38 -9.41 -19.13 -0.47
CA THR A 38 -8.48 -20.24 -0.28
C THR A 38 -7.00 -19.91 -0.57
N CYS A 39 -6.69 -18.76 -1.18
CA CYS A 39 -5.31 -18.47 -1.61
C CYS A 39 -4.31 -18.31 -0.48
N VAL A 40 -4.75 -17.99 0.75
CA VAL A 40 -3.90 -17.91 1.94
C VAL A 40 -4.66 -18.50 3.11
N ARG A 41 -4.24 -19.69 3.57
CA ARG A 41 -4.87 -20.40 4.69
C ARG A 41 -3.83 -20.82 5.70
N GLN A 42 -4.21 -20.78 6.96
CA GLN A 42 -3.47 -21.43 8.02
C GLN A 42 -4.08 -22.82 8.21
N GLU A 43 -3.25 -23.85 8.14
CA GLU A 43 -3.70 -25.23 8.22
C GLU A 43 -2.64 -26.12 8.85
N VAL A 44 -3.06 -27.28 9.34
CA VAL A 44 -2.18 -28.27 9.97
C VAL A 44 -1.79 -29.28 8.90
N ASP A 45 -0.49 -29.54 8.76
CA ASP A 45 0.02 -30.54 7.82
C ASP A 45 -0.21 -31.98 8.31
N GLU A 46 0.19 -32.95 7.49
CA GLU A 46 0.04 -34.38 7.79
C GLU A 46 0.84 -34.82 9.02
N GLU A 47 1.87 -34.07 9.41
CA GLU A 47 2.68 -34.31 10.61
C GLU A 47 2.11 -33.62 11.87
N GLY A 48 0.95 -32.98 11.76
CA GLY A 48 0.32 -32.26 12.88
C GLY A 48 0.91 -30.88 13.16
N LYS A 49 1.71 -30.32 12.26
CA LYS A 49 2.35 -29.01 12.43
C LYS A 49 1.51 -27.91 11.78
N LEU A 50 1.30 -26.82 12.51
CA LEU A 50 0.57 -25.65 12.02
C LEU A 50 1.44 -24.85 11.05
N GLY A 51 0.99 -24.73 9.81
CA GLY A 51 1.66 -24.02 8.73
C GLY A 51 0.74 -23.03 8.00
N MET A 52 1.26 -22.48 6.91
CA MET A 52 0.56 -21.56 6.02
C MET A 52 0.65 -22.06 4.59
N THR A 53 -0.50 -22.19 3.93
CA THR A 53 -0.59 -22.53 2.51
C THR A 53 -0.87 -21.29 1.70
N ILE A 54 -0.05 -21.08 0.67
CA ILE A 54 -0.16 -19.97 -0.28
C ILE A 54 -0.37 -20.55 -1.68
N SER A 55 -1.52 -20.26 -2.28
CA SER A 55 -1.85 -20.77 -3.61
C SER A 55 -1.21 -19.91 -4.72
N LYS A 56 -1.06 -20.51 -5.91
CA LYS A 56 -0.57 -19.81 -7.11
C LYS A 56 -1.53 -18.70 -7.60
N ASP A 57 -2.79 -18.72 -7.19
CA ASP A 57 -3.78 -17.69 -7.54
C ASP A 57 -3.52 -16.36 -6.82
N LEU A 58 -2.66 -16.34 -5.79
CA LEU A 58 -2.42 -15.17 -4.94
C LEU A 58 -2.19 -13.87 -5.73
N ILE A 59 -1.33 -13.90 -6.74
CA ILE A 59 -0.98 -12.71 -7.54
C ILE A 59 -2.19 -12.19 -8.32
N GLY A 60 -2.94 -13.09 -8.94
CA GLY A 60 -4.14 -12.71 -9.69
C GLY A 60 -5.25 -12.18 -8.80
N VAL A 61 -5.44 -12.78 -7.61
CA VAL A 61 -6.39 -12.29 -6.61
C VAL A 61 -5.96 -10.91 -6.08
N ALA A 62 -4.67 -10.72 -5.80
CA ALA A 62 -4.10 -9.44 -5.37
C ALA A 62 -4.35 -8.31 -6.38
N GLY A 63 -4.07 -8.55 -7.66
CA GLY A 63 -4.34 -7.58 -8.71
C GLY A 63 -5.84 -7.22 -8.80
N ARG A 64 -6.75 -8.20 -8.71
CA ARG A 64 -8.20 -7.93 -8.74
C ARG A 64 -8.67 -7.11 -7.54
N ALA A 65 -8.25 -7.48 -6.34
CA ALA A 65 -8.65 -6.81 -5.13
C ALA A 65 -8.04 -5.40 -5.00
N LEU A 66 -6.81 -5.21 -5.47
CA LEU A 66 -6.20 -3.90 -5.60
C LEU A 66 -7.01 -3.01 -6.55
N LYS A 67 -7.39 -3.49 -7.74
CA LYS A 67 -8.23 -2.73 -8.68
C LYS A 67 -9.55 -2.30 -8.06
N ALA A 68 -10.22 -3.20 -7.34
CA ALA A 68 -11.46 -2.87 -6.65
C ALA A 68 -11.25 -1.82 -5.55
N ASN A 69 -10.14 -1.91 -4.81
CA ASN A 69 -9.79 -0.95 -3.77
C ASN A 69 -9.50 0.44 -4.36
N ILE A 70 -8.70 0.51 -5.42
CA ILE A 70 -8.39 1.73 -6.19
C ILE A 70 -9.68 2.38 -6.69
N ALA A 71 -10.59 1.61 -7.28
CA ALA A 71 -11.85 2.13 -7.79
C ALA A 71 -12.74 2.74 -6.69
N ALA A 72 -12.72 2.16 -5.48
CA ALA A 72 -13.45 2.67 -4.33
C ALA A 72 -12.74 3.83 -3.63
N LEU A 73 -11.40 3.87 -3.64
CA LEU A 73 -10.62 4.95 -3.03
C LEU A 73 -10.56 6.20 -3.90
N GLY A 74 -10.53 6.04 -5.22
CA GLY A 74 -10.37 7.13 -6.19
C GLY A 74 -11.25 8.35 -5.91
N PRO A 75 -12.58 8.19 -5.72
CA PRO A 75 -13.48 9.32 -5.42
C PRO A 75 -13.16 10.08 -4.13
N LEU A 76 -12.49 9.45 -3.16
CA LEU A 76 -12.17 10.04 -1.86
C LEU A 76 -10.87 10.85 -1.88
N VAL A 77 -9.93 10.51 -2.75
CA VAL A 77 -8.57 11.08 -2.73
C VAL A 77 -8.20 11.84 -3.99
N LEU A 78 -8.75 11.47 -5.14
CA LEU A 78 -8.35 12.06 -6.42
C LEU A 78 -9.02 13.41 -6.67
N PRO A 79 -8.34 14.33 -7.37
CA PRO A 79 -8.96 15.55 -7.88
C PRO A 79 -10.18 15.25 -8.77
N ILE A 80 -11.15 16.17 -8.79
CA ILE A 80 -12.39 16.03 -9.59
C ILE A 80 -12.07 15.79 -11.08
N SER A 81 -11.02 16.41 -11.61
CA SER A 81 -10.58 16.23 -13.00
C SER A 81 -10.27 14.77 -13.35
N GLU A 82 -9.56 14.07 -12.46
CA GLU A 82 -9.23 12.64 -12.61
C GLU A 82 -10.47 11.76 -12.48
N GLN A 83 -11.38 12.11 -11.58
CA GLN A 83 -12.64 11.40 -11.43
C GLN A 83 -13.49 11.50 -12.71
N LEU A 84 -13.54 12.69 -13.32
CA LEU A 84 -14.25 12.92 -14.59
C LEU A 84 -13.63 12.12 -15.75
N LEU A 85 -12.29 12.09 -15.86
CA LEU A 85 -11.58 11.28 -16.86
C LEU A 85 -11.89 9.78 -16.72
N PHE A 86 -11.82 9.26 -15.50
CA PHE A 86 -12.14 7.86 -15.22
C PHE A 86 -13.60 7.53 -15.55
N LEU A 87 -14.54 8.38 -15.14
CA LEU A 87 -15.96 8.21 -15.45
C LEU A 87 -16.23 8.28 -16.96
N ALA A 88 -15.68 9.27 -17.65
CA ALA A 88 -15.83 9.42 -19.10
C ALA A 88 -15.31 8.19 -19.85
N ASN A 89 -14.13 7.66 -19.48
CA ASN A 89 -13.60 6.45 -20.10
C ASN A 89 -14.49 5.22 -19.86
N ASN A 90 -15.06 5.08 -18.66
CA ASN A 90 -15.99 3.99 -18.36
C ASN A 90 -17.29 4.10 -19.17
N VAL A 91 -17.83 5.31 -19.33
CA VAL A 91 -19.03 5.56 -20.15
C VAL A 91 -18.74 5.27 -21.62
N VAL A 92 -17.63 5.79 -22.16
CA VAL A 92 -17.24 5.54 -23.56
C VAL A 92 -17.06 4.05 -23.83
N ARG A 93 -16.37 3.31 -22.95
CA ARG A 93 -16.20 1.85 -23.13
C ARG A 93 -17.53 1.10 -23.06
N LYS A 94 -18.43 1.49 -22.14
CA LYS A 94 -19.73 0.83 -21.99
C LYS A 94 -20.67 1.12 -23.17
N TRP A 95 -20.64 2.34 -23.70
CA TRP A 95 -21.56 2.79 -24.75
C TRP A 95 -21.08 2.41 -26.15
N PHE A 96 -19.78 2.56 -26.44
CA PHE A 96 -19.23 2.27 -27.76
C PHE A 96 -18.78 0.81 -27.94
N LYS A 97 -18.87 -0.04 -26.90
CA LYS A 97 -18.47 -1.48 -26.92
C LYS A 97 -17.12 -1.74 -27.62
N ILE A 98 -16.18 -0.80 -27.54
CA ILE A 98 -14.91 -0.88 -28.27
C ILE A 98 -14.05 -1.96 -27.59
N LYS A 99 -13.95 -3.13 -28.24
CA LYS A 99 -13.01 -4.18 -27.86
C LYS A 99 -11.60 -3.68 -28.16
N GLY A 100 -10.76 -3.51 -27.13
CA GLY A 100 -9.32 -3.23 -27.28
C GLY A 100 -8.77 -2.03 -26.51
N ILE A 101 -9.61 -1.11 -26.02
CA ILE A 101 -9.15 0.00 -25.17
C ILE A 101 -8.88 -0.55 -23.77
N SER A 102 -7.71 -0.35 -23.18
CA SER A 102 -7.42 -0.74 -21.79
C SER A 102 -8.22 0.12 -20.80
N PRO A 103 -8.63 -0.42 -19.63
CA PRO A 103 -9.22 0.41 -18.57
C PRO A 103 -8.26 1.53 -18.19
N TYR A 104 -8.74 2.76 -18.10
CA TYR A 104 -7.96 3.87 -17.57
C TYR A 104 -7.73 3.62 -16.09
N VAL A 105 -6.47 3.60 -15.69
CA VAL A 105 -6.07 3.56 -14.29
C VAL A 105 -5.89 5.01 -13.86
N PRO A 106 -6.66 5.51 -12.88
CA PRO A 106 -6.50 6.88 -12.41
C PRO A 106 -5.09 7.14 -11.91
N ASP A 107 -4.57 8.35 -12.10
CA ASP A 107 -3.23 8.66 -11.63
C ASP A 107 -3.23 9.06 -10.15
N PHE A 108 -3.04 8.08 -9.27
CA PHE A 108 -2.94 8.31 -7.83
C PHE A 108 -1.72 9.14 -7.42
N LYS A 109 -0.72 9.33 -8.29
CA LYS A 109 0.43 10.19 -8.01
C LYS A 109 0.04 11.67 -7.90
N LEU A 110 -1.14 12.05 -8.39
CA LEU A 110 -1.68 13.41 -8.23
C LEU A 110 -2.23 13.68 -6.83
N ALA A 111 -2.52 12.64 -6.06
CA ALA A 111 -3.12 12.72 -4.73
C ALA A 111 -2.26 12.12 -3.62
N VAL A 112 -1.24 11.33 -3.98
CA VAL A 112 -0.41 10.56 -3.06
C VAL A 112 1.06 10.79 -3.41
N ASP A 113 1.81 11.28 -2.44
CA ASP A 113 3.25 11.52 -2.56
C ASP A 113 4.06 10.27 -2.22
N HIS A 114 3.66 9.55 -1.16
CA HIS A 114 4.37 8.39 -0.64
C HIS A 114 3.49 7.15 -0.59
N PHE A 115 4.00 6.04 -1.13
CA PHE A 115 3.31 4.76 -1.16
C PHE A 115 3.98 3.79 -0.18
N CYS A 116 3.17 3.13 0.64
CA CYS A 116 3.59 2.10 1.60
C CYS A 116 2.78 0.83 1.31
N ILE A 117 3.34 -0.05 0.49
CA ILE A 117 2.70 -1.26 -0.02
C ILE A 117 3.22 -2.48 0.76
N HIS A 118 2.31 -3.12 1.48
CA HIS A 118 2.58 -4.29 2.30
C HIS A 118 3.43 -5.32 1.56
N THR A 119 4.56 -5.67 2.18
CA THR A 119 5.56 -6.60 1.66
C THR A 119 5.15 -8.08 1.76
N GLY A 120 4.07 -8.47 1.07
CA GLY A 120 3.67 -9.88 0.97
C GLY A 120 4.75 -10.77 0.33
N GLY A 121 5.48 -10.21 -0.63
CA GLY A 121 6.60 -10.83 -1.36
C GLY A 121 6.91 -10.04 -2.63
N LYS A 122 8.03 -10.36 -3.31
CA LYS A 122 8.47 -9.64 -4.53
C LYS A 122 7.38 -9.59 -5.60
N ALA A 123 6.76 -10.73 -5.91
CA ALA A 123 5.73 -10.82 -6.94
C ALA A 123 4.48 -9.97 -6.62
N VAL A 124 4.13 -9.79 -5.34
CA VAL A 124 3.02 -8.91 -4.94
C VAL A 124 3.40 -7.45 -5.18
N LEU A 125 4.63 -7.04 -4.83
CA LEU A 125 5.13 -5.69 -5.11
C LEU A 125 5.17 -5.40 -6.61
N ASP A 126 5.63 -6.35 -7.43
CA ASP A 126 5.68 -6.20 -8.89
C ASP A 126 4.27 -6.03 -9.50
N GLU A 127 3.29 -6.80 -9.00
CA GLU A 127 1.89 -6.67 -9.44
C GLU A 127 1.29 -5.32 -9.02
N VAL A 128 1.57 -4.84 -7.80
CA VAL A 128 1.09 -3.52 -7.35
C VAL A 128 1.73 -2.40 -8.18
N GLU A 129 3.05 -2.44 -8.40
CA GLU A 129 3.78 -1.47 -9.22
C GLU A 129 3.17 -1.36 -10.61
N LYS A 130 2.92 -2.51 -11.24
CA LYS A 130 2.28 -2.60 -12.56
C LYS A 130 0.86 -2.04 -12.58
N ASN A 131 0.04 -2.34 -11.56
CA ASN A 131 -1.36 -1.90 -11.53
C ASN A 131 -1.52 -0.42 -11.20
N LEU A 132 -0.62 0.18 -10.43
CA LEU A 132 -0.66 1.59 -10.06
C LEU A 132 0.21 2.49 -10.95
N ASN A 133 1.07 1.90 -11.79
CA ASN A 133 2.04 2.62 -12.62
C ASN A 133 2.85 3.65 -11.78
N ILE A 134 3.37 3.17 -10.65
CA ILE A 134 4.18 3.93 -9.70
C ILE A 134 5.66 3.78 -10.02
N THR A 135 6.43 4.79 -9.64
CA THR A 135 7.84 4.89 -9.99
C THR A 135 8.71 4.02 -9.07
N LYS A 136 9.93 3.69 -9.52
CA LYS A 136 10.94 3.01 -8.69
C LYS A 136 11.23 3.77 -7.39
N TRP A 137 11.22 5.10 -7.41
CA TRP A 137 11.43 5.93 -6.22
C TRP A 137 10.31 5.76 -5.19
N GLN A 138 9.05 5.63 -5.65
CA GLN A 138 7.89 5.37 -4.80
C GLN A 138 7.85 3.92 -4.29
N MET A 139 8.35 2.97 -5.08
CA MET A 139 8.47 1.56 -4.68
C MET A 139 9.65 1.27 -3.76
N GLU A 140 10.63 2.17 -3.70
CA GLU A 140 11.86 2.00 -2.94
C GLU A 140 11.61 1.66 -1.45
N PRO A 141 10.72 2.34 -0.70
CA PRO A 141 10.46 2.00 0.70
C PRO A 141 9.98 0.56 0.87
N SER A 142 9.04 0.09 0.05
CA SER A 142 8.51 -1.27 0.09
C SER A 142 9.56 -2.31 -0.31
N ARG A 143 10.35 -2.03 -1.36
CA ARG A 143 11.41 -2.95 -1.82
C ARG A 143 12.57 -3.04 -0.82
N MET A 144 13.01 -1.93 -0.25
CA MET A 144 14.08 -1.93 0.76
C MET A 144 13.62 -2.56 2.07
N THR A 145 12.38 -2.31 2.49
CA THR A 145 11.80 -2.97 3.67
C THR A 145 11.75 -4.48 3.48
N LEU A 146 11.25 -4.95 2.32
CA LEU A 146 11.24 -6.38 2.01
C LEU A 146 12.66 -6.96 1.97
N TYR A 147 13.62 -6.26 1.38
CA TYR A 147 15.01 -6.72 1.31
C TYR A 147 15.65 -6.84 2.71
N ARG A 148 15.53 -5.81 3.54
CA ARG A 148 16.24 -5.73 4.83
C ARG A 148 15.57 -6.52 5.95
N TYR A 149 14.24 -6.51 5.99
CA TYR A 149 13.44 -7.04 7.10
C TYR A 149 12.54 -8.22 6.69
N GLY A 150 12.44 -8.51 5.40
CA GLY A 150 11.51 -9.52 4.90
C GLY A 150 10.05 -9.08 5.02
N ASN A 151 9.16 -10.08 4.98
CA ASN A 151 7.75 -9.87 5.27
C ASN A 151 7.55 -9.85 6.79
N THR A 152 7.38 -8.66 7.37
CA THR A 152 7.07 -8.48 8.80
C THR A 152 5.57 -8.51 9.10
N SER A 153 4.76 -9.10 8.21
CA SER A 153 3.31 -9.14 8.30
C SER A 153 2.72 -7.71 8.30
N SER A 154 1.67 -7.47 9.10
CA SER A 154 0.96 -6.19 9.14
C SER A 154 1.83 -4.99 9.51
N SER A 155 2.99 -5.18 10.15
CA SER A 155 3.88 -4.06 10.49
C SER A 155 4.67 -3.51 9.30
N SER A 156 4.76 -4.24 8.18
CA SER A 156 5.64 -3.84 7.06
C SER A 156 5.36 -2.42 6.56
N VAL A 157 4.10 -2.04 6.40
CA VAL A 157 3.71 -0.70 5.92
C VAL A 157 4.17 0.43 6.85
N TRP A 158 4.46 0.14 8.12
CA TRP A 158 5.02 1.09 9.07
C TRP A 158 6.54 1.20 8.98
N TYR A 159 7.23 0.09 8.67
CA TYR A 159 8.66 0.10 8.38
C TYR A 159 8.94 0.87 7.08
N GLU A 160 8.03 0.80 6.11
CA GLU A 160 8.09 1.55 4.86
C GLU A 160 7.90 3.06 5.09
N LEU A 161 6.93 3.44 5.94
CA LEU A 161 6.76 4.83 6.34
C LEU A 161 8.00 5.34 7.11
N ALA A 162 8.52 4.53 8.04
CA ALA A 162 9.74 4.85 8.77
C ALA A 162 10.95 5.01 7.84
N TYR A 163 11.04 4.22 6.75
CA TYR A 163 12.06 4.38 5.72
C TYR A 163 11.96 5.75 5.05
N ALA A 164 10.75 6.15 4.65
CA ALA A 164 10.51 7.46 4.04
C ALA A 164 10.81 8.62 5.01
N GLU A 165 10.46 8.48 6.30
CA GLU A 165 10.85 9.42 7.36
C GLU A 165 12.38 9.52 7.50
N ALA A 166 13.08 8.38 7.57
CA ALA A 166 14.53 8.33 7.74
C ALA A 166 15.29 8.87 6.51
N LYS A 167 14.73 8.72 5.31
CA LYS A 167 15.24 9.39 4.10
C LYS A 167 14.97 10.90 4.05
N GLY A 168 14.28 11.46 5.03
CA GLY A 168 13.88 12.88 5.04
C GLY A 168 12.94 13.24 3.90
N ARG A 169 12.14 12.27 3.39
CA ARG A 169 11.26 12.47 2.24
C ARG A 169 9.93 13.11 2.61
N ILE A 170 9.46 12.93 3.84
CA ILE A 170 8.14 13.38 4.29
C ILE A 170 8.15 14.89 4.59
N ARG A 171 7.42 15.66 3.80
CA ARG A 171 7.20 17.09 4.00
C ARG A 171 5.81 17.38 4.55
N LYS A 172 5.65 18.54 5.18
CA LYS A 172 4.33 19.02 5.63
C LYS A 172 3.37 19.12 4.44
N GLY A 173 2.20 18.52 4.58
CA GLY A 173 1.15 18.52 3.57
C GLY A 173 1.12 17.25 2.73
N ASP A 174 2.22 16.49 2.68
CA ASP A 174 2.33 15.26 1.89
C ASP A 174 1.26 14.25 2.27
N CYS A 175 0.78 13.54 1.27
CA CYS A 175 -0.15 12.44 1.40
C CYS A 175 0.59 11.10 1.34
N VAL A 176 0.37 10.27 2.35
CA VAL A 176 0.94 8.92 2.46
C VAL A 176 -0.19 7.91 2.34
N TRP A 177 -0.05 6.95 1.44
CA TRP A 177 -1.01 5.87 1.27
C TRP A 177 -0.41 4.52 1.66
N GLN A 178 -0.97 3.91 2.69
CA GLN A 178 -0.69 2.54 3.07
C GLN A 178 -1.69 1.60 2.41
N ILE A 179 -1.18 0.54 1.77
CA ILE A 179 -1.95 -0.51 1.10
C ILE A 179 -1.53 -1.85 1.70
N ALA A 180 -2.48 -2.64 2.17
CA ALA A 180 -2.20 -3.95 2.73
C ALA A 180 -3.19 -5.02 2.28
N PHE A 181 -2.68 -6.25 2.11
CA PHE A 181 -3.48 -7.43 1.78
C PHE A 181 -3.60 -8.35 3.00
N GLY A 182 -4.77 -8.93 3.20
CA GLY A 182 -5.03 -9.93 4.25
C GLY A 182 -5.71 -11.18 3.70
N SER A 183 -5.67 -12.28 4.46
CA SER A 183 -6.34 -13.55 4.11
C SER A 183 -7.87 -13.41 3.98
N GLY A 184 -8.51 -14.39 3.32
CA GLY A 184 -9.90 -14.26 2.87
C GLY A 184 -10.08 -13.16 1.81
N PHE A 185 -9.01 -12.97 1.04
CA PHE A 185 -8.54 -11.78 0.33
C PHE A 185 -9.25 -10.45 0.64
N LYS A 186 -8.59 -9.63 1.46
CA LYS A 186 -9.01 -8.26 1.80
C LYS A 186 -7.93 -7.30 1.34
N CYS A 187 -8.33 -6.16 0.78
CA CYS A 187 -7.41 -5.06 0.49
C CYS A 187 -7.79 -3.87 1.39
N GLY A 188 -6.86 -3.46 2.25
CA GLY A 188 -7.01 -2.35 3.16
C GLY A 188 -6.18 -1.15 2.70
N SER A 189 -6.75 0.03 2.81
CA SER A 189 -6.13 1.30 2.49
C SER A 189 -6.26 2.26 3.67
N ALA A 190 -5.16 2.92 4.03
CA ALA A 190 -5.16 4.04 4.97
C ALA A 190 -4.41 5.21 4.35
N VAL A 191 -5.06 6.37 4.31
CA VAL A 191 -4.54 7.59 3.70
C VAL A 191 -4.30 8.61 4.80
N TRP A 192 -3.05 9.04 4.90
CA TRP A 192 -2.54 9.92 5.93
C TRP A 192 -2.07 11.22 5.31
N ARG A 193 -2.25 12.34 6.02
CA ARG A 193 -1.66 13.63 5.67
C ARG A 193 -0.61 14.01 6.68
N ALA A 194 0.61 14.33 6.23
CA ALA A 194 1.68 14.82 7.09
C ALA A 194 1.33 16.23 7.61
N LEU A 195 1.24 16.39 8.93
CA LEU A 195 0.92 17.67 9.57
C LEU A 195 2.15 18.57 9.73
N ARG A 196 3.34 17.98 9.62
CA ARG A 196 4.64 18.65 9.68
C ARG A 196 5.67 17.91 8.84
N THR A 197 6.73 18.60 8.44
CA THR A 197 7.91 17.99 7.85
C THR A 197 8.61 17.16 8.91
N ILE A 198 9.00 15.93 8.57
CA ILE A 198 9.68 15.03 9.50
C ILE A 198 11.18 15.21 9.35
N ASP A 199 11.83 15.64 10.43
CA ASP A 199 13.28 15.79 10.49
C ASP A 199 13.92 14.43 10.78
N PRO A 200 14.69 13.84 9.84
CA PRO A 200 15.28 12.52 10.02
C PRO A 200 16.26 12.46 11.20
N THR A 201 16.84 13.59 11.60
CA THR A 201 17.79 13.65 12.74
C THR A 201 17.10 13.57 14.10
N LYS A 202 15.78 13.84 14.14
CA LYS A 202 14.97 13.88 15.37
C LYS A 202 14.07 12.67 15.53
N VAL A 203 14.07 11.75 14.57
CA VAL A 203 13.25 10.55 14.61
C VAL A 203 14.15 9.33 14.79
N ASP A 204 13.99 8.67 15.92
CA ASP A 204 14.52 7.33 16.14
C ASP A 204 13.52 6.31 15.59
N ASN A 205 13.97 5.50 14.64
CA ASN A 205 13.16 4.47 14.01
C ASN A 205 14.05 3.29 13.54
N PRO A 206 13.47 2.18 13.05
CA PRO A 206 14.24 0.99 12.68
C PRO A 206 15.34 1.22 11.64
N TRP A 207 15.36 2.35 10.94
CA TRP A 207 16.33 2.67 9.90
C TRP A 207 17.43 3.64 10.34
N SER A 208 17.30 4.32 11.48
CA SER A 208 18.14 5.47 11.84
C SER A 208 19.65 5.19 11.83
N GLY A 209 20.09 3.96 12.13
CA GLY A 209 21.51 3.58 12.11
C GLY A 209 22.04 3.01 10.78
N VAL A 210 21.17 2.77 9.79
CA VAL A 210 21.52 2.06 8.55
C VAL A 210 20.99 2.71 7.28
N ILE A 211 20.20 3.78 7.38
CA ILE A 211 19.46 4.35 6.24
C ILE A 211 20.38 4.81 5.10
N ASP A 212 21.59 5.26 5.42
CA ASP A 212 22.59 5.72 4.45
C ASP A 212 23.15 4.59 3.56
N GLN A 213 22.97 3.33 3.98
CA GLN A 213 23.37 2.13 3.21
C GLN A 213 22.36 1.76 2.12
N PHE A 214 21.21 2.45 2.07
CA PHE A 214 20.12 2.20 1.13
C PHE A 214 19.92 3.41 0.19
N PRO A 215 19.27 3.24 -0.98
CA PRO A 215 18.86 1.97 -1.55
C PRO A 215 20.07 1.19 -2.06
N ILE A 216 19.95 -0.13 -2.02
CA ILE A 216 20.89 -1.01 -2.72
C ILE A 216 20.33 -1.39 -4.09
N SER A 217 21.22 -1.72 -5.03
CA SER A 217 20.83 -2.29 -6.32
C SER A 217 20.30 -3.70 -6.12
N ILE A 218 18.99 -3.87 -6.30
CA ILE A 218 18.36 -5.21 -6.31
C ILE A 218 18.35 -5.68 -7.76
N ASN A 219 18.98 -6.82 -8.03
CA ASN A 219 18.87 -7.46 -9.33
C ASN A 219 17.42 -7.96 -9.50
N ASN A 220 16.80 -7.54 -10.61
CA ASN A 220 15.47 -7.98 -11.00
C ASN A 220 15.49 -9.44 -11.45
#